data_AF-A0A7L7KT74-F1
#
_entry.id   AF-A0A7L7KT74-F1
#
_cell.length_a   1.000
_cell.length_b   1.000
_cell.length_c   1.000
_cell.angle_alpha   90.00
_cell.angle_beta   90.00
_cell.angle_gamma   90.00
#
_symmetry.space_group_name_H-M   'P 1'
#
loop_
_entity.id
_entity.type
_entity.pdbx_description
1 polymer ?
#
loop_
_entity_poly.entity_id
_entity_poly.type
_entity_poly.pdbx_seq_one_letter_code
_entity_poly.pdbx_strand_id
1 'polypeptide(L)'
;MEKIRMIPHTKQDMKELESYLRNNDLLDDEKIWFAGFPVHRGAEQNAIAANLFYGNKRLKIVTVKEDTIYFLHNHKNEFSVNKLGTVSHHIKVQLHWKVLHPIIEITTPNEDDISLQINKNKEQLKVFKNKMK
;
A
#
# COMPACT_ATOMS: atom_id res chain seq x y z
N MET A 1 -7.64 11.51 -4.22
CA MET A 1 -7.25 11.06 -2.85
C MET A 1 -7.33 12.22 -1.84
N GLU A 2 -7.64 11.95 -0.58
CA GLU A 2 -7.71 12.97 0.49
C GLU A 2 -6.59 12.75 1.53
N LYS A 3 -5.78 13.77 1.83
CA LYS A 3 -4.74 13.68 2.87
C LYS A 3 -5.40 13.81 4.25
N ILE A 4 -5.16 12.83 5.12
CA ILE A 4 -5.73 12.78 6.47
C ILE A 4 -4.76 13.36 7.49
N ARG A 5 -3.53 12.82 7.57
CA ARG A 5 -2.52 13.22 8.56
C ARG A 5 -1.11 12.78 8.20
N MET A 6 -0.14 13.27 8.94
CA MET A 6 1.23 12.76 8.97
C MET A 6 1.43 11.97 10.27
N ILE A 7 2.09 10.82 10.20
CA ILE A 7 2.45 10.03 11.39
C ILE A 7 3.95 9.76 11.41
N PRO A 8 4.69 10.17 12.46
CA PRO A 8 6.12 9.93 12.55
C PRO A 8 6.42 8.46 12.82
N HIS A 9 7.51 7.95 12.27
CA HIS A 9 7.98 6.59 12.52
C HIS A 9 9.51 6.54 12.69
N THR A 10 9.95 5.44 13.26
CA THR A 10 11.34 5.07 13.45
C THR A 10 11.71 3.86 12.58
N LYS A 11 12.99 3.52 12.55
CA LYS A 11 13.45 2.28 11.90
C LYS A 11 12.85 1.03 12.55
N GLN A 12 12.52 1.06 13.85
CA GLN A 12 11.93 -0.09 14.54
C GLN A 12 10.48 -0.28 14.11
N ASP A 13 9.72 0.81 14.01
CA ASP A 13 8.34 0.79 13.51
C ASP A 13 8.25 0.17 12.11
N MET A 14 9.24 0.44 11.25
CA MET A 14 9.32 -0.16 9.92
C MET A 14 9.61 -1.66 9.92
N LYS A 15 10.21 -2.20 10.99
CA LYS A 15 10.39 -3.64 11.19
C LYS A 15 9.10 -4.27 11.71
N GLU A 16 8.39 -3.56 12.58
CA GLU A 16 7.14 -3.99 13.23
C GLU A 16 5.91 -3.33 12.58
N LEU A 17 5.88 -3.31 11.24
CA LEU A 17 4.97 -2.45 10.49
C LEU A 17 3.49 -2.75 10.78
N GLU A 18 3.10 -4.02 10.92
CA GLU A 18 1.72 -4.38 11.28
C GLU A 18 1.30 -3.80 12.64
N SER A 19 2.12 -4.00 13.67
CA SER A 19 1.89 -3.45 15.02
C SER A 19 1.83 -1.93 14.98
N TYR A 20 2.73 -1.30 14.23
CA TYR A 20 2.74 0.15 14.06
C TYR A 20 1.44 0.66 13.41
N LEU A 21 0.95 0.00 12.35
CA LEU A 21 -0.30 0.36 11.68
C LEU A 21 -1.50 0.22 12.62
N ARG A 22 -1.56 -0.85 13.41
CA ARG A 22 -2.61 -1.08 14.40
C ARG A 22 -2.59 -0.03 15.51
N ASN A 23 -1.41 0.28 16.07
CA ASN A 23 -1.24 1.29 17.13
C ASN A 23 -1.61 2.70 16.66
N ASN A 24 -1.56 2.95 15.35
CA ASN A 24 -1.98 4.21 14.75
C ASN A 24 -3.42 4.17 14.24
N ASP A 25 -4.22 3.16 14.57
CA ASP A 25 -5.62 3.06 14.12
C ASP A 25 -5.78 3.06 12.58
N LEU A 26 -4.90 2.34 11.88
CA LEU A 26 -4.92 2.20 10.41
C LEU A 26 -5.17 0.76 9.95
N LEU A 27 -5.32 -0.17 10.88
CA LEU A 27 -5.49 -1.59 10.65
C LEU A 27 -6.39 -2.18 11.73
N ASP A 28 -7.36 -2.97 11.33
CA ASP A 28 -8.28 -3.68 12.21
C ASP A 28 -7.87 -5.14 12.40
N ASP A 29 -8.78 -5.95 12.96
CA ASP A 29 -8.56 -7.37 13.22
C ASP A 29 -8.56 -8.23 11.93
N GLU A 30 -9.08 -7.73 10.80
CA GLU A 30 -8.93 -8.42 9.51
C GLU A 30 -7.49 -8.36 9.00
N LYS A 31 -6.69 -7.40 9.48
CA LYS A 31 -5.26 -7.26 9.21
C LYS A 31 -4.92 -7.19 7.71
N ILE A 32 -5.80 -6.60 6.91
CA ILE A 32 -5.56 -6.45 5.48
C ILE A 32 -4.61 -5.27 5.24
N TRP A 33 -3.34 -5.59 4.98
CA TRP A 33 -2.35 -4.61 4.54
C TRP A 33 -1.34 -5.22 3.59
N PHE A 34 -0.76 -4.40 2.72
CA PHE A 34 0.37 -4.79 1.88
C PHE A 34 1.23 -3.58 1.55
N ALA A 35 2.50 -3.83 1.25
CA ALA A 35 3.43 -2.76 0.91
C ALA A 35 4.29 -3.11 -0.30
N GLY A 36 4.65 -2.07 -1.04
CA GLY A 36 5.39 -2.19 -2.27
C GLY A 36 5.96 -0.87 -2.72
N PHE A 37 6.46 -0.87 -3.95
CA PHE A 37 7.06 0.30 -4.57
C PHE A 37 6.29 0.72 -5.82
N PRO A 38 6.22 2.03 -6.11
CA PRO A 38 5.55 2.50 -7.31
C PRO A 38 6.23 1.94 -8.57
N VAL A 39 5.42 1.54 -9.54
CA VAL A 39 5.86 1.15 -10.87
C VAL A 39 5.43 2.25 -11.85
N HIS A 40 6.37 2.79 -12.62
CA HIS A 40 6.02 3.69 -13.72
C HIS A 40 5.59 2.85 -14.93
N ARG A 41 4.48 3.22 -15.58
CA ARG A 41 4.05 2.60 -16.85
C ARG A 41 5.23 2.62 -17.84
N GLY A 42 5.61 1.45 -18.37
CA GLY A 42 6.73 1.29 -19.30
C GLY A 42 8.11 1.04 -18.66
N ALA A 43 8.26 1.19 -17.34
CA ALA A 43 9.49 0.87 -16.63
C ALA A 43 9.37 -0.49 -15.93
N GLU A 44 9.45 -1.57 -16.71
CA GLU A 44 9.37 -2.94 -16.18
C GLU A 44 10.63 -3.39 -15.42
N GLN A 45 11.67 -2.55 -15.38
CA GLN A 45 12.92 -2.86 -14.69
C GLN A 45 12.75 -2.77 -13.17
N ASN A 46 12.50 -3.93 -12.56
CA ASN A 46 12.54 -4.23 -11.13
C ASN A 46 12.47 -3.01 -10.21
N ALA A 47 11.27 -2.43 -10.04
CA ALA A 47 11.05 -1.32 -9.11
C ALA A 47 11.61 -1.65 -7.72
N ILE A 48 11.60 -2.91 -7.29
CA ILE A 48 12.26 -3.36 -6.06
C ILE A 48 13.78 -3.19 -6.10
N ALA A 49 14.46 -3.57 -7.19
CA ALA A 49 15.91 -3.41 -7.33
C ALA A 49 16.30 -1.93 -7.44
N ALA A 50 15.54 -1.15 -8.20
CA ALA A 50 15.71 0.30 -8.28
C ALA A 50 15.50 0.98 -6.92
N ASN A 51 14.58 0.46 -6.09
CA ASN A 51 14.28 1.01 -4.76
C ASN A 51 15.12 0.41 -3.63
N LEU A 52 15.81 -0.73 -3.83
CA LEU A 52 16.80 -1.29 -2.90
C LEU A 52 17.89 -0.27 -2.56
N PHE A 53 18.31 0.54 -3.54
CA PHE A 53 19.26 1.65 -3.35
C PHE A 53 18.70 2.79 -2.47
N TYR A 54 17.38 2.98 -2.43
CA TYR A 54 16.72 4.01 -1.61
C TYR A 54 16.18 3.45 -0.28
N GLY A 55 16.29 2.14 -0.06
CA GLY A 55 15.71 1.45 1.09
C GLY A 55 14.19 1.63 1.17
N ASN A 56 13.66 1.76 2.39
CA ASN A 56 12.23 1.95 2.59
C ASN A 56 11.71 3.35 2.24
N LYS A 57 12.56 4.31 1.85
CA LYS A 57 12.18 5.74 1.68
C LYS A 57 11.05 5.99 0.68
N ARG A 58 10.79 5.05 -0.23
CA ARG A 58 9.73 5.13 -1.25
C ARG A 58 8.65 4.07 -1.08
N LEU A 59 8.65 3.37 0.06
CA LEU A 59 7.66 2.34 0.35
C LEU A 59 6.27 2.97 0.37
N LYS A 60 5.33 2.33 -0.31
CA LYS A 60 3.91 2.65 -0.26
C LYS A 60 3.20 1.51 0.43
N ILE A 61 2.20 1.84 1.23
CA ILE A 61 1.42 0.86 1.99
C ILE A 61 -0.04 1.11 1.70
N VAL A 62 -0.79 0.04 1.47
CA VAL A 62 -2.24 0.05 1.45
C VAL A 62 -2.71 -0.70 2.68
N THR A 63 -3.67 -0.13 3.40
CA THR A 63 -4.33 -0.78 4.53
C THR A 63 -5.83 -0.65 4.41
N VAL A 64 -6.56 -1.61 4.99
CA VAL A 64 -8.00 -1.55 5.16
C VAL A 64 -8.30 -1.53 6.65
N LYS A 65 -9.22 -0.66 7.06
CA LYS A 65 -9.81 -0.64 8.39
C LYS A 65 -11.31 -0.47 8.22
N GLU A 66 -12.07 -1.44 8.71
CA GLU A 66 -13.50 -1.59 8.48
C GLU A 66 -13.77 -1.58 6.97
N ASP A 67 -14.42 -0.53 6.48
CA ASP A 67 -14.65 -0.29 5.07
C ASP A 67 -13.77 0.80 4.47
N THR A 68 -12.89 1.44 5.25
CA THR A 68 -12.04 2.53 4.75
C THR A 68 -10.69 2.00 4.27
N ILE A 69 -10.25 2.51 3.12
CA ILE A 69 -8.97 2.14 2.52
C ILE A 69 -8.01 3.32 2.63
N TYR A 70 -6.88 3.07 3.26
CA TYR A 70 -5.82 4.05 3.42
C TYR A 70 -4.63 3.75 2.51
N PHE A 71 -3.98 4.83 2.07
CA PHE A 71 -2.74 4.78 1.33
C PHE A 71 -1.70 5.64 2.02
N LEU A 72 -0.66 4.97 2.49
CA LEU A 72 0.46 5.60 3.16
C LEU A 72 1.61 5.73 2.18
N HIS A 73 2.17 6.94 2.12
CA HIS A 73 3.44 7.19 1.46
C HIS A 73 4.50 7.37 2.51
N ASN A 74 5.52 6.52 2.48
CA ASN A 74 6.67 6.68 3.33
C ASN A 74 7.51 7.87 2.91
N HIS A 75 7.83 8.73 3.87
CA HIS A 75 8.89 9.72 3.81
C HIS A 75 10.01 9.28 4.76
N LYS A 76 11.11 10.02 4.84
CA LYS A 76 12.31 9.60 5.58
C LYS A 76 12.00 9.18 7.04
N ASN A 77 11.10 9.89 7.72
CA ASN A 77 10.82 9.72 9.16
C ASN A 77 9.31 9.73 9.49
N GLU A 78 8.45 9.73 8.47
CA GLU A 78 7.01 9.87 8.65
C GLU A 78 6.25 9.21 7.50
N PHE A 79 5.00 8.83 7.73
CA PHE A 79 4.06 8.48 6.68
C PHE A 79 3.07 9.61 6.47
N SER A 80 2.85 10.00 5.23
CA SER A 80 1.64 10.74 4.89
C SER A 80 0.52 9.74 4.66
N VAL A 81 -0.53 9.83 5.47
CA VAL A 81 -1.73 8.99 5.40
C VAL A 81 -2.77 9.67 4.53
N ASN A 82 -3.24 8.97 3.50
CA ASN A 82 -4.32 9.44 2.64
C ASN A 82 -5.46 8.44 2.67
N LYS A 83 -6.70 8.92 2.57
CA LYS A 83 -7.87 8.08 2.31
C LYS A 83 -8.01 7.90 0.80
N LEU A 84 -8.01 6.64 0.35
CA LEU A 84 -8.29 6.29 -1.04
C LEU A 84 -9.79 6.28 -1.32
N GLY A 85 -10.57 5.86 -0.33
CA GLY A 85 -12.01 5.69 -0.45
C GLY A 85 -12.50 4.66 0.56
N THR A 86 -13.57 3.99 0.19
CA THR A 86 -14.14 2.87 0.94
C THR A 86 -14.35 1.69 0.02
N VAL A 87 -14.53 0.51 0.60
CA VAL A 87 -14.84 -0.75 -0.12
C VAL A 87 -16.09 -0.60 -1.00
N SER A 88 -17.07 0.19 -0.55
CA SER A 88 -18.31 0.47 -1.30
C SER A 88 -18.12 1.38 -2.51
N HIS A 89 -17.00 2.11 -2.61
CA HIS A 89 -16.69 2.83 -3.83
C HIS A 89 -16.14 1.85 -4.88
N HIS A 90 -16.48 2.04 -6.16
CA HIS A 90 -16.03 1.18 -7.27
C HIS A 90 -14.50 1.25 -7.53
N ILE A 91 -13.71 0.77 -6.58
CA ILE A 91 -12.25 0.68 -6.69
C ILE A 91 -11.91 -0.52 -7.56
N LYS A 92 -11.37 -0.26 -8.74
CA LYS A 92 -10.97 -1.33 -9.66
C LYS A 92 -9.60 -1.85 -9.24
N VAL A 93 -9.51 -3.17 -9.05
CA VAL A 93 -8.27 -3.85 -8.66
C VAL A 93 -7.84 -4.85 -9.73
N GLN A 94 -6.67 -4.63 -10.32
CA GLN A 94 -6.01 -5.58 -11.20
C GLN A 94 -4.77 -6.16 -10.52
N LEU A 95 -4.58 -7.47 -10.66
CA LEU A 95 -3.44 -8.18 -10.10
C LEU A 95 -2.68 -8.89 -11.22
N HIS A 96 -1.41 -8.56 -11.37
CA HIS A 96 -0.49 -9.21 -12.29
C HIS A 96 0.52 -10.03 -11.49
N TRP A 97 0.35 -11.35 -11.47
CA TRP A 97 1.28 -12.26 -10.81
C TRP A 97 2.55 -12.38 -11.65
N LYS A 98 3.64 -11.71 -11.23
CA LYS A 98 4.99 -12.00 -11.72
C LYS A 98 5.65 -13.04 -10.80
N VAL A 99 6.62 -13.80 -11.33
CA VAL A 99 7.24 -14.96 -10.65
C VAL A 99 7.74 -14.64 -9.23
N LEU A 100 8.29 -13.44 -9.00
CA LEU A 100 8.86 -13.07 -7.70
C LEU A 100 8.00 -12.07 -6.91
N HIS A 101 7.42 -11.06 -7.58
CA HIS A 101 6.74 -9.94 -6.93
C HIS A 101 5.51 -9.51 -7.73
N PRO A 102 4.29 -9.74 -7.22
CA PRO A 102 3.07 -9.35 -7.91
C PRO A 102 2.95 -7.83 -8.04
N ILE A 103 2.31 -7.38 -9.10
CA ILE A 103 1.92 -5.98 -9.30
C ILE A 103 0.43 -5.87 -9.02
N ILE A 104 0.05 -4.85 -8.24
CA ILE A 104 -1.34 -4.45 -8.05
C ILE A 104 -1.55 -3.08 -8.68
N GLU A 105 -2.64 -2.96 -9.42
CA GLU A 105 -3.14 -1.69 -9.94
C GLU A 105 -4.47 -1.39 -9.26
N ILE A 106 -4.59 -0.21 -8.68
CA ILE A 106 -5.76 0.29 -7.96
C ILE A 106 -6.19 1.58 -8.65
N THR A 107 -7.38 1.58 -9.25
CA THR A 107 -8.01 2.79 -9.76
C THR A 107 -8.96 3.33 -8.70
N THR A 108 -8.70 4.54 -8.23
CA THR A 108 -9.54 5.21 -7.22
C THR A 108 -10.84 5.75 -7.85
N PRO A 109 -11.83 6.16 -7.04
CA PRO A 109 -13.08 6.73 -7.56
C PRO A 109 -12.91 8.01 -8.38
N ASN A 110 -11.80 8.73 -8.16
CA ASN A 110 -11.44 9.94 -8.90
C ASN A 110 -10.60 9.65 -10.16
N GLU A 111 -10.54 8.38 -10.59
CA GLU A 111 -9.73 7.92 -11.74
C GLU A 111 -8.20 8.07 -11.56
N ASP A 112 -7.72 8.36 -10.34
CA ASP A 112 -6.29 8.25 -10.03
C ASP A 112 -5.87 6.76 -10.08
N ASP A 113 -4.82 6.45 -10.83
CA ASP A 113 -4.24 5.11 -10.92
C ASP A 113 -3.01 4.95 -10.01
N ILE A 114 -3.01 3.90 -9.18
CA ILE A 114 -1.89 3.51 -8.31
C ILE A 114 -1.39 2.14 -8.76
N SER A 115 -0.15 2.05 -9.22
CA SER A 115 0.50 0.78 -9.56
C SER A 115 1.68 0.48 -8.64
N LEU A 116 1.63 -0.65 -7.92
CA LEU A 116 2.64 -1.06 -6.95
C LEU A 116 3.19 -2.45 -7.24
N GLN A 117 4.51 -2.61 -7.23
CA GLN A 117 5.16 -3.90 -7.15
C GLN A 117 5.33 -4.31 -5.68
N ILE A 118 4.64 -5.37 -5.27
CA ILE A 118 4.47 -5.75 -3.87
C ILE A 118 5.61 -6.63 -3.38
N ASN A 119 6.18 -6.26 -2.23
CA ASN A 119 7.29 -6.99 -1.61
C ASN A 119 7.04 -7.39 -0.14
N LYS A 120 5.98 -6.90 0.50
CA LYS A 120 5.59 -7.24 1.87
C LYS A 120 4.11 -7.63 1.92
N ASN A 121 3.80 -8.66 2.72
CA ASN A 121 2.46 -9.17 2.98
C ASN A 121 1.65 -9.46 1.68
N LYS A 122 2.27 -10.20 0.74
CA LYS A 122 1.73 -10.46 -0.61
C LYS A 122 0.45 -11.32 -0.56
N GLU A 123 0.31 -12.14 0.47
CA GLU A 123 -0.82 -13.00 0.76
C GLU A 123 -2.12 -12.20 0.91
N GLN A 124 -2.06 -10.97 1.43
CA GLN A 124 -3.22 -10.10 1.61
C GLN A 124 -3.78 -9.56 0.29
N LEU A 125 -3.05 -9.64 -0.83
CA LEU A 125 -3.53 -9.14 -2.13
C LEU A 125 -4.79 -9.87 -2.60
N LYS A 126 -4.88 -11.18 -2.33
CA LYS A 126 -6.07 -11.96 -2.68
C LYS A 126 -7.27 -11.59 -1.80
N VAL A 127 -7.03 -11.40 -0.51
CA VAL A 127 -8.05 -10.98 0.46
C VAL A 127 -8.57 -9.59 0.11
N PHE A 128 -7.66 -8.64 -0.11
CA PHE A 128 -7.98 -7.29 -0.58
C PHE A 128 -8.79 -7.30 -1.86
N LYS A 129 -8.33 -7.99 -2.92
CA LYS A 129 -9.06 -8.06 -4.19
C LYS A 129 -10.46 -8.65 -4.03
N ASN A 130 -10.64 -9.65 -3.16
CA ASN A 130 -11.95 -10.22 -2.90
C ASN A 130 -12.86 -9.28 -2.13
N LYS A 131 -12.31 -8.46 -1.22
CA LYS A 131 -13.07 -7.44 -0.48
C LYS A 131 -13.55 -6.30 -1.41
N MET A 132 -12.83 -6.00 -2.48
CA MET A 132 -13.19 -4.96 -3.47
C MET A 132 -14.13 -5.43 -4.60
N LYS A 133 -14.69 -6.65 -4.53
CA LYS A 133 -15.64 -7.18 -5.52
C LYS A 133 -17.07 -6.99 -5.03
#